data_AF-A0A956I7W0-F1
#
_entry.id   AF-A0A956I7W0-F1
#
_cell.length_a   1.000
_cell.length_b   1.000
_cell.length_c   1.000
_cell.angle_alpha   90.00
_cell.angle_beta   90.00
_cell.angle_gamma   90.00
#
_symmetry.space_group_name_H-M   'P 1'
#
loop_
_entity.id
_entity.type
_entity.pdbx_description
1 polymer ?
#
loop_
_entity_poly.entity_id
_entity_poly.type
_entity_poly.pdbx_seq_one_letter_code
_entity_poly.pdbx_strand_id
1 'polypeptide(L)'
;MRRLWLAFTLALFLLPNPTRTEACGYVAFSDVTEDREPALRALLRDESLPLLAPEWHSELWAIAWARLHGKRFSDAEVSSLVDDPHWLRTRGGGEAVVAAIEVWSNARARVTPGTVAIDRGPAVHVEPYRPGPHYVYWLVCGPDTFLTAAATLADRAARLPPDEVAAWVRAQDQVFALCSNAERPQPEALNVGSELARFDRLYQRAAAAELAGEPDATARFDAIAASTSPWADLARYRAALHRVRAVADDDAARASLATRLRAELAITRDEKARRGYGQLLDRVALFYRPAEEVVRTLSTRLLAEDLRADLPRVLRDLVHFAKRTSGCALDLPSLLKRCGVMAPLEAAPAAPSSDT
;
A
#
# COMPACT_ATOMS: atom_id res chain seq x y z
N MET A 1 -43.36 -32.25 9.48
CA MET A 1 -41.95 -32.32 9.03
C MET A 1 -41.58 -31.34 7.90
N ARG A 2 -42.45 -31.02 6.92
CA ARG A 2 -42.13 -30.06 5.84
C ARG A 2 -41.99 -28.58 6.24
N ARG A 3 -42.57 -28.14 7.36
CA ARG A 3 -42.48 -26.74 7.83
C ARG A 3 -41.19 -26.40 8.58
N LEU A 4 -40.45 -27.40 9.09
CA LEU A 4 -39.15 -27.17 9.73
C LEU A 4 -38.01 -26.94 8.72
N TRP A 5 -38.13 -27.48 7.50
CA TRP A 5 -37.11 -27.35 6.46
C TRP A 5 -37.06 -25.94 5.83
N LEU A 6 -38.20 -25.25 5.75
CA LEU A 6 -38.25 -23.87 5.22
C LEU A 6 -37.66 -22.83 6.19
N ALA A 7 -37.76 -23.05 7.50
CA ALA A 7 -37.16 -22.15 8.49
C ALA A 7 -35.61 -22.25 8.49
N PHE A 8 -35.07 -23.44 8.23
CA PHE A 8 -33.62 -23.67 8.19
C PHE A 8 -32.96 -23.13 6.90
N THR A 9 -33.70 -23.12 5.77
CA THR A 9 -33.20 -22.53 4.52
C THR A 9 -33.25 -21.01 4.53
N LEU A 10 -34.21 -20.38 5.21
CA LEU A 10 -34.27 -18.92 5.33
C LEU A 10 -33.19 -18.37 6.30
N ALA A 11 -32.86 -19.12 7.35
CA ALA A 11 -31.81 -18.73 8.31
C ALA A 11 -30.40 -18.75 7.70
N LEU A 12 -30.13 -19.61 6.71
CA LEU A 12 -28.83 -19.64 6.02
C LEU A 12 -28.58 -18.41 5.13
N PHE A 13 -29.63 -17.74 4.64
CA PHE A 13 -29.54 -16.52 3.83
C PHE A 13 -29.47 -15.23 4.64
N LEU A 14 -29.73 -15.31 5.95
CA LEU A 14 -29.65 -14.18 6.89
C LEU A 14 -28.39 -14.20 7.75
N LEU A 15 -27.53 -15.21 7.61
CA LEU A 15 -26.18 -15.15 8.15
C LEU A 15 -25.41 -14.06 7.38
N PRO A 16 -24.87 -13.03 8.06
CA PRO A 16 -24.04 -12.03 7.40
C PRO A 16 -22.90 -12.75 6.69
N ASN A 17 -22.85 -12.61 5.36
CA ASN A 17 -21.81 -13.18 4.54
C ASN A 17 -20.47 -12.54 5.00
N PRO A 18 -19.55 -13.27 5.66
CA PRO A 18 -18.35 -12.69 6.27
C PRO A 18 -17.36 -12.13 5.23
N THR A 19 -17.65 -12.27 3.94
CA THR A 19 -16.86 -11.77 2.82
C THR A 19 -17.08 -10.29 2.49
N ARG A 20 -18.07 -9.60 3.10
CA ARG A 20 -18.33 -8.17 2.81
C ARG A 20 -17.42 -7.19 3.54
N THR A 21 -16.76 -7.58 4.63
CA THR A 21 -15.85 -6.68 5.36
C THR A 21 -14.49 -6.51 4.67
N GLU A 22 -14.10 -7.42 3.77
CA GLU A 22 -12.90 -7.29 2.94
C GLU A 22 -13.15 -6.59 1.59
N ALA A 23 -14.42 -6.40 1.20
CA ALA A 23 -14.79 -5.84 -0.10
C ALA A 23 -14.35 -4.37 -0.29
N CYS A 24 -14.13 -3.63 0.81
CA CYS A 24 -13.52 -2.30 0.75
C CYS A 24 -11.99 -2.40 0.93
N GLY A 25 -11.32 -3.25 0.13
CA GLY A 25 -9.87 -3.31 0.07
C GLY A 25 -9.28 -1.94 -0.27
N TYR A 26 -8.03 -1.69 0.13
CA TYR A 26 -7.28 -0.42 -0.02
C TYR A 26 -7.17 0.12 -1.47
N VAL A 27 -7.71 -0.62 -2.45
CA VAL A 27 -7.51 -0.40 -3.89
C VAL A 27 -8.83 -0.46 -4.69
N ALA A 28 -9.96 -0.72 -4.04
CA ALA A 28 -11.25 -0.69 -4.72
C ALA A 28 -11.87 0.70 -4.51
N PHE A 29 -11.94 1.51 -5.57
CA PHE A 29 -13.09 2.30 -6.03
C PHE A 29 -12.66 3.39 -7.02
N SER A 30 -13.60 3.71 -7.91
CA SER A 30 -13.47 4.54 -9.09
C SER A 30 -13.99 5.96 -8.87
N ASP A 31 -13.14 6.90 -8.50
CA ASP A 31 -13.50 8.31 -8.56
C ASP A 31 -12.69 8.98 -9.69
N VAL A 32 -13.40 9.33 -10.76
CA VAL A 32 -12.85 9.88 -12.00
C VAL A 32 -12.91 11.40 -11.91
N THR A 33 -11.74 12.02 -11.79
CA THR A 33 -11.50 13.40 -12.20
C THR A 33 -10.22 13.37 -13.01
N GLU A 34 -10.31 13.81 -14.27
CA GLU A 34 -9.19 13.83 -15.23
C GLU A 34 -8.17 14.93 -14.90
N ASP A 35 -8.50 15.89 -14.04
CA ASP A 35 -7.53 16.90 -13.58
C ASP A 35 -7.71 17.27 -12.10
N ARG A 36 -6.92 16.64 -11.23
CA ARG A 36 -7.07 16.65 -9.75
C ARG A 36 -6.26 17.75 -9.09
N GLU A 37 -5.20 18.19 -9.77
CA GLU A 37 -4.22 19.11 -9.24
C GLU A 37 -4.78 20.53 -9.04
N PRO A 38 -5.61 21.09 -9.95
CA PRO A 38 -6.20 22.41 -9.76
C PRO A 38 -7.14 22.45 -8.54
N ALA A 39 -7.99 21.44 -8.38
CA ALA A 39 -8.92 21.33 -7.24
C ALA A 39 -8.17 21.15 -5.92
N LEU A 40 -7.13 20.30 -5.89
CA LEU A 40 -6.27 20.14 -4.72
C LEU A 40 -5.56 21.46 -4.37
N ARG A 41 -4.95 22.14 -5.34
CA ARG A 41 -4.26 23.43 -5.12
C ARG A 41 -5.23 24.49 -4.62
N ALA A 42 -6.44 24.59 -5.19
CA ALA A 42 -7.47 25.51 -4.74
C ALA A 42 -7.90 25.20 -3.29
N LEU A 43 -8.16 23.93 -2.98
CA LEU A 43 -8.45 23.51 -1.61
C LEU A 43 -7.30 23.79 -0.64
N LEU A 44 -6.05 23.72 -1.06
CA LEU A 44 -4.92 23.92 -0.14
C LEU A 44 -4.51 25.38 0.04
N ARG A 45 -4.73 26.24 -0.96
CA ARG A 45 -4.16 27.61 -0.99
C ARG A 45 -5.19 28.74 -1.09
N ASP A 46 -6.40 28.49 -1.56
CA ASP A 46 -7.34 29.56 -1.91
C ASP A 46 -8.28 29.93 -0.75
N GLU A 47 -8.76 31.17 -0.65
CA GLU A 47 -9.70 31.58 0.42
C GLU A 47 -11.15 31.16 0.14
N SER A 48 -11.48 30.86 -1.12
CA SER A 48 -12.77 30.28 -1.51
C SER A 48 -12.68 28.76 -1.62
N LEU A 49 -13.53 28.06 -0.87
CA LEU A 49 -13.73 26.62 -1.07
C LEU A 49 -14.39 26.40 -2.44
N PRO A 50 -13.77 25.64 -3.36
CA PRO A 50 -14.42 25.31 -4.62
C PRO A 50 -15.72 24.56 -4.36
N LEU A 51 -16.69 24.70 -5.27
CA LEU A 51 -17.90 23.88 -5.25
C LEU A 51 -17.50 22.40 -5.22
N LEU A 52 -17.84 21.73 -4.12
CA LEU A 52 -17.52 20.32 -3.91
C LEU A 52 -18.31 19.50 -4.92
N ALA A 53 -17.62 18.83 -5.84
CA ALA A 53 -18.27 18.02 -6.85
C ALA A 53 -18.37 16.56 -6.38
N PRO A 54 -19.51 15.86 -6.59
CA PRO A 54 -19.72 14.49 -6.12
C PRO A 54 -18.70 13.49 -6.67
N GLU A 55 -18.02 13.80 -7.78
CA GLU A 55 -16.95 13.02 -8.40
C GLU A 55 -15.56 13.22 -7.78
N TRP A 56 -15.43 14.09 -6.76
CA TRP A 56 -14.15 14.31 -6.09
C TRP A 56 -13.68 13.07 -5.37
N HIS A 57 -12.36 12.87 -5.40
CA HIS A 57 -11.70 11.85 -4.60
C HIS A 57 -12.07 12.00 -3.12
N SER A 58 -12.32 10.86 -2.45
CA SER A 58 -12.66 10.80 -1.02
C SER A 58 -11.67 11.57 -0.13
N GLU A 59 -10.41 11.63 -0.55
CA GLU A 59 -9.36 12.39 0.12
C GLU A 59 -9.53 13.92 0.00
N LEU A 60 -10.00 14.42 -1.15
CA LEU A 60 -10.29 15.84 -1.34
C LEU A 60 -11.47 16.28 -0.45
N TRP A 61 -12.45 15.39 -0.25
CA TRP A 61 -13.52 15.60 0.72
C TRP A 61 -12.99 15.72 2.15
N ALA A 62 -12.00 14.92 2.55
CA ALA A 62 -11.38 15.03 3.86
C ALA A 62 -10.60 16.35 4.04
N ILE A 63 -9.90 16.81 3.00
CA ILE A 63 -9.21 18.12 2.99
C ILE A 63 -10.23 19.27 3.09
N ALA A 64 -11.27 19.24 2.25
CA ALA A 64 -12.33 20.25 2.26
C ALA A 64 -13.03 20.31 3.62
N TRP A 65 -13.33 19.14 4.21
CA TRP A 65 -13.89 19.04 5.55
C TRP A 65 -12.97 19.68 6.59
N ALA A 66 -11.67 19.36 6.59
CA ALA A 66 -10.73 19.92 7.56
C ALA A 66 -10.67 21.46 7.48
N ARG A 67 -10.71 22.02 6.26
CA ARG A 67 -10.74 23.48 6.05
C ARG A 67 -12.03 24.14 6.53
N LEU A 68 -13.17 23.52 6.27
CA LEU A 68 -14.46 23.98 6.82
C LEU A 68 -14.45 24.02 8.35
N HIS A 69 -13.58 23.24 8.99
CA HIS A 69 -13.38 23.19 10.44
C HIS A 69 -12.14 23.99 10.89
N GLY A 70 -11.67 24.93 10.08
CA GLY A 70 -10.65 25.91 10.46
C GLY A 70 -9.20 25.46 10.31
N LYS A 71 -8.93 24.25 9.79
CA LYS A 71 -7.55 23.82 9.49
C LYS A 71 -6.96 24.72 8.40
N ARG A 72 -5.83 25.34 8.71
CA ARG A 72 -4.91 25.94 7.73
C ARG A 72 -3.74 24.99 7.54
N PHE A 73 -3.47 24.62 6.30
CA PHE A 73 -2.35 23.74 5.97
C PHE A 73 -1.05 24.55 5.90
N SER A 74 0.02 24.03 6.50
CA SER A 74 1.35 24.63 6.43
C SER A 74 1.95 24.45 5.02
N ASP A 75 2.94 25.27 4.64
CA ASP A 75 3.62 25.11 3.35
C ASP A 75 4.23 23.71 3.19
N ALA A 76 4.72 23.12 4.29
CA ALA A 76 5.25 21.76 4.31
C ALA A 76 4.16 20.69 4.06
N GLU A 77 2.99 20.86 4.68
CA GLU A 77 1.82 20.01 4.42
C GLU A 77 1.35 20.14 2.96
N VAL A 78 1.28 21.36 2.44
CA VAL A 78 0.92 21.63 1.04
C VAL A 78 1.92 20.96 0.10
N SER A 79 3.22 21.15 0.31
CA SER A 79 4.27 20.49 -0.45
C SER A 79 4.17 18.97 -0.38
N SER A 80 3.90 18.39 0.80
CA SER A 80 3.73 16.94 0.94
C SER A 80 2.59 16.36 0.10
N LEU A 81 1.57 17.17 -0.21
CA LEU A 81 0.43 16.76 -1.03
C LEU A 81 0.60 17.10 -2.52
N VAL A 82 1.23 18.23 -2.82
CA VAL A 82 1.37 18.74 -4.19
C VAL A 82 2.58 18.14 -4.89
N ASP A 83 3.70 18.00 -4.18
CA ASP A 83 4.98 17.57 -4.75
C ASP A 83 5.05 16.04 -4.89
N ASP A 84 4.18 15.30 -4.19
CA ASP A 84 4.01 13.85 -4.33
C ASP A 84 2.54 13.48 -4.63
N PRO A 85 1.97 13.82 -5.80
CA PRO A 85 0.56 13.58 -6.09
C PRO A 85 0.19 12.09 -6.14
N HIS A 86 1.16 11.18 -6.01
CA HIS A 86 0.94 9.74 -5.99
C HIS A 86 0.09 9.28 -4.81
N TRP A 87 -0.02 10.06 -3.73
CA TRP A 87 -0.90 9.72 -2.61
C TRP A 87 -2.39 9.73 -2.96
N LEU A 88 -2.82 10.52 -3.96
CA LEU A 88 -4.18 10.52 -4.54
C LEU A 88 -4.37 9.48 -5.65
N ARG A 89 -3.27 8.94 -6.19
CA ARG A 89 -3.25 7.99 -7.31
C ARG A 89 -3.24 6.54 -6.81
N THR A 90 -4.10 6.20 -5.86
CA THR A 90 -4.36 4.80 -5.47
C THR A 90 -4.92 3.96 -6.62
N ARG A 91 -5.31 4.58 -7.75
CA ARG A 91 -5.36 3.94 -9.06
C ARG A 91 -4.01 4.03 -9.76
N GLY A 92 -3.15 3.07 -9.44
CA GLY A 92 -1.93 2.78 -10.17
C GLY A 92 -0.88 3.88 -10.03
N GLY A 93 0.24 3.53 -9.42
CA GLY A 93 1.47 4.30 -9.56
C GLY A 93 2.00 4.31 -11.00
N GLY A 94 1.16 4.36 -12.03
CA GLY A 94 1.48 4.14 -13.44
C GLY A 94 2.72 4.91 -13.85
N GLU A 95 2.76 6.22 -13.66
CA GLU A 95 3.93 7.03 -14.06
C GLU A 95 5.19 6.71 -13.25
N ALA A 96 5.12 6.67 -11.92
CA ALA A 96 6.28 6.34 -11.08
C ALA A 96 6.77 4.90 -11.28
N VAL A 97 5.86 3.96 -11.50
CA VAL A 97 6.15 2.56 -11.79
C VAL A 97 6.73 2.43 -13.19
N VAL A 98 6.20 3.13 -14.19
CA VAL A 98 6.75 3.16 -15.55
C VAL A 98 8.17 3.74 -15.54
N ALA A 99 8.38 4.87 -14.87
CA ALA A 99 9.71 5.45 -14.69
C ALA A 99 10.67 4.48 -13.99
N ALA A 100 10.20 3.79 -12.94
CA ALA A 100 11.02 2.81 -12.23
C ALA A 100 11.31 1.54 -13.07
N ILE A 101 10.35 1.07 -13.89
CA ILE A 101 10.55 -0.01 -14.87
C ILE A 101 11.57 0.42 -15.92
N GLU A 102 11.55 1.68 -16.36
CA GLU A 102 12.54 2.22 -17.29
C GLU A 102 13.94 2.23 -16.65
N VAL A 103 14.07 2.67 -15.39
CA VAL A 103 15.33 2.61 -14.64
C VAL A 103 15.86 1.18 -14.56
N TRP A 104 15.00 0.20 -14.24
CA TRP A 104 15.37 -1.21 -14.24
C TRP A 104 15.81 -1.70 -15.63
N SER A 105 15.02 -1.39 -16.67
CA SER A 105 15.28 -1.81 -18.05
C SER A 105 16.62 -1.27 -18.55
N ASN A 106 16.93 -0.01 -18.23
CA ASN A 106 18.21 0.62 -18.55
C ASN A 106 19.38 0.01 -17.77
N ALA A 107 19.21 -0.29 -16.48
CA ALA A 107 20.22 -0.99 -15.70
C ALA A 107 20.51 -2.38 -16.26
N ARG A 108 19.47 -3.15 -16.58
CA ARG A 108 19.55 -4.49 -17.20
C ARG A 108 20.28 -4.43 -18.55
N ALA A 109 19.97 -3.44 -19.39
CA ALA A 109 20.62 -3.27 -20.69
C ALA A 109 22.12 -3.00 -20.57
N ARG A 110 22.56 -2.21 -19.59
CA ARG A 110 23.98 -1.84 -19.39
C ARG A 110 24.88 -2.99 -18.97
N VAL A 111 24.32 -4.01 -18.32
CA VAL A 111 25.08 -5.18 -17.86
C VAL A 111 25.29 -6.20 -18.99
N THR A 112 24.96 -5.82 -20.24
CA THR A 112 25.26 -6.60 -21.45
C THR A 112 26.06 -5.75 -22.43
N PRO A 113 27.40 -5.92 -22.50
CA PRO A 113 27.98 -6.67 -23.63
C PRO A 113 29.31 -7.40 -23.28
N GLY A 114 29.42 -8.73 -23.56
CA GLY A 114 30.75 -9.34 -23.78
C GLY A 114 31.03 -10.80 -23.37
N THR A 115 30.25 -11.47 -22.51
CA THR A 115 30.72 -12.78 -21.96
C THR A 115 29.77 -13.96 -22.02
N VAL A 116 28.45 -13.78 -22.15
CA VAL A 116 27.54 -14.85 -22.58
C VAL A 116 26.39 -14.13 -23.27
N ALA A 117 25.96 -14.63 -24.43
CA ALA A 117 24.69 -14.21 -25.00
C ALA A 117 23.59 -14.59 -24.00
N ILE A 118 23.26 -13.69 -23.07
CA ILE A 118 21.93 -13.70 -22.48
C ILE A 118 21.06 -13.41 -23.67
N ASP A 119 20.34 -14.44 -24.14
CA ASP A 119 19.31 -14.30 -25.15
C ASP A 119 18.56 -13.02 -24.81
N ARG A 120 18.62 -12.03 -25.70
CA ARG A 120 17.86 -10.79 -25.58
C ARG A 120 16.41 -11.14 -25.88
N GLY A 121 15.87 -12.11 -25.14
CA GLY A 121 14.48 -12.48 -25.17
C GLY A 121 13.66 -11.20 -25.19
N PRO A 122 12.51 -11.21 -25.89
CA PRO A 122 11.76 -10.00 -26.19
C PRO A 122 11.69 -9.14 -24.94
N ALA A 123 12.03 -7.85 -25.07
CA ALA A 123 12.11 -6.88 -23.98
C ALA A 123 11.08 -7.27 -22.92
N VAL A 124 11.55 -7.78 -21.76
CA VAL A 124 10.65 -8.43 -20.81
C VAL A 124 9.62 -7.38 -20.44
N HIS A 125 8.43 -7.54 -20.98
CA HIS A 125 7.33 -6.65 -20.67
C HIS A 125 6.99 -6.94 -19.23
N VAL A 126 7.50 -6.10 -18.33
CA VAL A 126 7.17 -6.20 -16.92
C VAL A 126 5.82 -5.56 -16.75
N GLU A 127 4.82 -6.40 -16.56
CA GLU A 127 3.48 -6.01 -16.16
C GLU A 127 3.44 -5.99 -14.62
N PRO A 128 3.50 -4.81 -13.97
CA PRO A 128 3.52 -4.71 -12.51
C PRO A 128 2.14 -4.98 -11.89
N TYR A 129 1.09 -5.05 -12.71
CA TYR A 129 -0.29 -5.23 -12.29
C TYR A 129 -0.75 -6.68 -12.45
N ARG A 130 -1.55 -7.15 -11.48
CA ARG A 130 -2.22 -8.44 -11.53
C ARG A 130 -3.72 -8.25 -11.78
N PRO A 131 -4.32 -9.00 -12.73
CA PRO A 131 -5.76 -9.00 -12.89
C PRO A 131 -6.43 -9.57 -11.63
N GLY A 132 -7.43 -8.84 -11.15
CA GLY A 132 -8.33 -9.21 -10.07
C GLY A 132 -9.69 -9.67 -10.57
N PRO A 133 -10.57 -10.10 -9.64
CA PRO A 133 -11.97 -10.27 -9.98
C PRO A 133 -12.59 -8.95 -10.44
N HIS A 134 -13.52 -9.01 -11.40
CA HIS A 134 -14.33 -7.88 -11.88
C HIS A 134 -13.55 -6.71 -12.55
N TYR A 135 -12.61 -7.01 -13.45
CA TYR A 135 -11.87 -6.00 -14.24
C TYR A 135 -11.04 -5.00 -13.40
N VAL A 136 -10.67 -5.40 -12.19
CA VAL A 136 -9.77 -4.62 -11.32
C VAL A 136 -8.33 -5.08 -11.55
N TYR A 137 -7.38 -4.15 -11.58
CA TYR A 137 -5.95 -4.46 -11.62
C TYR A 137 -5.31 -4.01 -10.30
N TRP A 138 -4.52 -4.89 -9.69
CA TRP A 138 -3.82 -4.60 -8.44
C TRP A 138 -2.35 -4.35 -8.73
N LEU A 139 -1.79 -3.25 -8.22
CA LEU A 139 -0.36 -3.04 -8.27
C LEU A 139 0.32 -4.03 -7.31
N VAL A 140 1.01 -5.03 -7.86
CA VAL A 140 1.71 -6.05 -7.07
C VAL A 140 3.16 -5.65 -6.85
N CYS A 141 3.81 -5.10 -7.88
CA CYS A 141 5.19 -4.66 -7.83
C CYS A 141 5.27 -3.14 -7.96
N GLY A 142 5.54 -2.46 -6.85
CA GLY A 142 5.65 -1.00 -6.80
C GLY A 142 6.99 -0.46 -7.35
N PRO A 143 7.12 0.87 -7.51
CA PRO A 143 8.33 1.51 -8.03
C PRO A 143 9.60 1.08 -7.28
N ASP A 144 9.48 1.02 -5.96
CA ASP A 144 10.54 0.61 -5.05
C ASP A 144 11.17 -0.75 -5.38
N THR A 145 10.38 -1.69 -5.89
CA THR A 145 10.88 -3.02 -6.25
C THR A 145 11.86 -2.93 -7.43
N PHE A 146 11.53 -2.13 -8.43
CA PHE A 146 12.37 -1.92 -9.63
C PHE A 146 13.61 -1.09 -9.31
N LEU A 147 13.46 -0.03 -8.51
CA LEU A 147 14.59 0.80 -8.08
C LEU A 147 15.59 0.00 -7.23
N THR A 148 15.11 -0.80 -6.28
CA THR A 148 15.97 -1.69 -5.48
C THR A 148 16.66 -2.72 -6.38
N ALA A 149 15.97 -3.32 -7.35
CA ALA A 149 16.58 -4.27 -8.28
C ALA A 149 17.67 -3.63 -9.15
N ALA A 150 17.42 -2.42 -9.68
CA ALA A 150 18.40 -1.69 -10.48
C ALA A 150 19.66 -1.33 -9.69
N ALA A 151 19.50 -0.83 -8.47
CA ALA A 151 20.62 -0.52 -7.58
C ALA A 151 21.40 -1.78 -7.20
N THR A 152 20.71 -2.88 -6.92
CA THR A 152 21.32 -4.17 -6.62
C THR A 152 22.11 -4.70 -7.80
N LEU A 153 21.54 -4.64 -9.00
CA LEU A 153 22.24 -5.07 -10.21
C LEU A 153 23.54 -4.30 -10.43
N ALA A 154 23.54 -2.99 -10.20
CA ALA A 154 24.75 -2.18 -10.30
C ALA A 154 25.81 -2.62 -9.27
N ASP A 155 25.42 -2.87 -8.01
CA ASP A 155 26.34 -3.39 -6.98
C ASP A 155 26.87 -4.79 -7.34
N ARG A 156 26.01 -5.69 -7.82
CA ARG A 156 26.41 -7.05 -8.20
C ARG A 156 27.32 -7.06 -9.41
N ALA A 157 27.07 -6.22 -10.41
CA ALA A 157 27.94 -6.08 -11.58
C ALA A 157 29.36 -5.63 -11.20
N ALA A 158 29.55 -4.95 -10.07
CA ALA A 158 30.85 -4.55 -9.56
C ALA A 158 31.56 -5.62 -8.72
N ARG A 159 30.84 -6.65 -8.25
CA ARG A 159 31.33 -7.58 -7.20
C ARG A 159 31.28 -9.05 -7.58
N LEU A 160 30.45 -9.41 -8.56
CA LEU A 160 30.23 -10.79 -9.00
C LEU A 160 30.80 -11.01 -10.40
N PRO A 161 31.23 -12.24 -10.72
CA PRO A 161 31.64 -12.57 -12.07
C PRO A 161 30.45 -12.49 -13.05
N PRO A 162 30.69 -12.23 -14.35
CA PRO A 162 29.63 -11.95 -15.30
C PRO A 162 28.55 -13.04 -15.44
N ASP A 163 28.92 -14.32 -15.26
CA ASP A 163 28.00 -15.46 -15.31
C ASP A 163 27.04 -15.48 -14.11
N GLU A 164 27.51 -15.14 -12.92
CA GLU A 164 26.66 -14.99 -11.72
C GLU A 164 25.75 -13.78 -11.84
N VAL A 165 26.23 -12.66 -12.39
CA VAL A 165 25.41 -11.48 -12.66
C VAL A 165 24.30 -11.83 -13.68
N ALA A 166 24.64 -12.55 -14.74
CA ALA A 166 23.68 -13.03 -15.72
C ALA A 166 22.64 -13.97 -15.09
N ALA A 167 23.07 -14.87 -14.20
CA ALA A 167 22.19 -15.76 -13.45
C ALA A 167 21.27 -15.01 -12.48
N TRP A 168 21.77 -13.94 -11.86
CA TRP A 168 20.99 -13.06 -10.99
C TRP A 168 19.89 -12.34 -11.77
N VAL A 169 20.21 -11.77 -12.94
CA VAL A 169 19.24 -11.09 -13.82
C VAL A 169 18.13 -12.05 -14.26
N ARG A 170 18.47 -13.26 -14.70
CA ARG A 170 17.47 -14.26 -15.12
C ARG A 170 16.49 -14.61 -13.99
N ALA A 171 16.99 -14.75 -12.77
CA ALA A 171 16.12 -15.00 -11.62
C ALA A 171 15.28 -13.79 -11.24
N GLN A 172 15.81 -12.58 -11.36
CA GLN A 172 15.03 -11.37 -11.11
C GLN A 172 13.90 -11.21 -12.14
N ASP A 173 14.17 -11.53 -13.41
CA ASP A 173 13.16 -11.54 -14.47
C ASP A 173 12.03 -12.55 -14.16
N GLN A 174 12.36 -13.73 -13.61
CA GLN A 174 11.37 -14.71 -13.14
C GLN A 174 10.54 -14.17 -11.96
N VAL A 175 11.16 -13.48 -11.01
CA VAL A 175 10.44 -12.80 -9.90
C VAL A 175 9.48 -11.74 -10.47
N PHE A 176 9.90 -10.94 -11.45
CA PHE A 176 9.04 -9.92 -12.05
C PHE A 176 7.90 -10.49 -12.89
N ALA A 177 8.10 -11.64 -13.54
CA ALA A 177 7.02 -12.34 -14.23
C ALA A 177 5.88 -12.72 -13.26
N LEU A 178 6.19 -12.96 -11.99
CA LEU A 178 5.19 -13.26 -10.95
C LEU A 178 4.34 -12.04 -10.54
N CYS A 179 4.76 -10.81 -10.85
CA CYS A 179 3.97 -9.62 -10.53
C CYS A 179 2.58 -9.70 -11.17
N SER A 180 2.52 -10.02 -12.47
CA SER A 180 1.27 -10.11 -13.23
C SER A 180 0.60 -11.47 -13.24
N ASN A 181 1.38 -12.55 -13.06
CA ASN A 181 0.85 -13.91 -13.07
C ASN A 181 1.54 -14.78 -12.00
N ALA A 182 0.80 -15.14 -10.96
CA ALA A 182 1.28 -15.95 -9.84
C ALA A 182 1.70 -17.39 -10.21
N GLU A 183 1.29 -17.88 -11.39
CA GLU A 183 1.60 -19.23 -11.88
C GLU A 183 2.90 -19.31 -12.69
N ARG A 184 3.63 -18.20 -12.82
CA ARG A 184 4.91 -18.19 -13.55
C ARG A 184 5.97 -19.03 -12.83
N PRO A 185 6.94 -19.60 -13.58
CA PRO A 185 8.04 -20.35 -12.96
C PRO A 185 8.82 -19.49 -11.95
N GLN A 186 9.06 -20.05 -10.76
CA GLN A 186 9.89 -19.43 -9.74
C GLN A 186 11.39 -19.69 -9.99
N PRO A 187 12.30 -18.85 -9.48
CA PRO A 187 13.73 -19.13 -9.56
C PRO A 187 14.13 -20.43 -8.87
N GLU A 188 14.95 -21.23 -9.54
CA GLU A 188 15.54 -22.44 -8.96
C GLU A 188 16.59 -22.12 -7.89
N ALA A 189 16.89 -23.08 -7.03
CA ALA A 189 17.99 -22.94 -6.08
C ALA A 189 19.34 -22.81 -6.82
N LEU A 190 20.25 -21.99 -6.27
CA LEU A 190 21.60 -21.85 -6.80
C LEU A 190 22.53 -22.76 -6.00
N ASN A 191 22.96 -23.87 -6.61
CA ASN A 191 23.80 -24.88 -5.97
C ASN A 191 25.30 -24.56 -6.05
N VAL A 192 25.70 -23.73 -7.01
CA VAL A 192 27.09 -23.33 -7.25
C VAL A 192 27.13 -21.82 -7.47
N GLY A 193 28.09 -21.16 -6.84
CA GLY A 193 28.31 -19.71 -6.96
C GLY A 193 28.84 -19.10 -5.67
N SER A 194 29.21 -17.84 -5.74
CA SER A 194 29.64 -17.05 -4.58
C SER A 194 28.59 -17.06 -3.46
N GLU A 195 29.04 -16.80 -2.23
CA GLU A 195 28.12 -16.64 -1.10
C GLU A 195 27.08 -15.53 -1.33
N LEU A 196 27.52 -14.41 -1.90
CA LEU A 196 26.64 -13.29 -2.23
C LEU A 196 25.56 -13.70 -3.27
N ALA A 197 25.94 -14.40 -4.33
CA ALA A 197 24.97 -14.89 -5.32
C ALA A 197 23.97 -15.90 -4.72
N ARG A 198 24.41 -16.73 -3.77
CA ARG A 198 23.51 -17.64 -3.04
C ARG A 198 22.53 -16.87 -2.14
N PHE A 199 22.99 -15.84 -1.42
CA PHE A 199 22.10 -14.98 -0.64
C PHE A 199 21.08 -14.24 -1.50
N ASP A 200 21.50 -13.73 -2.65
CA ASP A 200 20.60 -13.11 -3.61
C ASP A 200 19.54 -14.11 -4.10
N ARG A 201 19.95 -15.33 -4.44
CA ARG A 201 19.01 -16.36 -4.90
C ARG A 201 18.00 -16.73 -3.82
N LEU A 202 18.42 -16.86 -2.56
CA LEU A 202 17.52 -17.12 -1.44
C LEU A 202 16.45 -16.02 -1.33
N TYR A 203 16.87 -14.75 -1.42
CA TYR A 203 15.93 -13.63 -1.37
C TYR A 203 14.97 -13.63 -2.57
N GLN A 204 15.46 -13.83 -3.78
CA GLN A 204 14.63 -13.93 -4.99
C GLN A 204 13.60 -15.06 -4.88
N ARG A 205 13.97 -16.21 -4.32
CA ARG A 205 13.05 -17.34 -4.09
C ARG A 205 12.02 -17.07 -2.99
N ALA A 206 12.37 -16.32 -1.95
CA ALA A 206 11.43 -15.90 -0.93
C ALA A 206 10.41 -14.89 -1.48
N ALA A 207 10.88 -13.91 -2.26
CA ALA A 207 10.02 -12.95 -2.95
C ALA A 207 9.11 -13.62 -3.99
N ALA A 208 9.63 -14.57 -4.76
CA ALA A 208 8.83 -15.35 -5.70
C ALA A 208 7.72 -16.15 -4.99
N ALA A 209 8.05 -16.82 -3.88
CA ALA A 209 7.08 -17.54 -3.07
C ALA A 209 5.96 -16.63 -2.56
N GLU A 210 6.32 -15.44 -2.05
CA GLU A 210 5.33 -14.46 -1.61
C GLU A 210 4.41 -14.02 -2.75
N LEU A 211 4.97 -13.70 -3.92
CA LEU A 211 4.18 -13.26 -5.08
C LEU A 211 3.25 -14.37 -5.60
N ALA A 212 3.70 -15.63 -5.52
CA ALA A 212 2.91 -16.81 -5.85
C ALA A 212 1.86 -17.17 -4.79
N GLY A 213 1.91 -16.56 -3.60
CA GLY A 213 0.99 -16.86 -2.50
C GLY A 213 1.30 -18.18 -1.78
N GLU A 214 2.56 -18.64 -1.84
CA GLU A 214 2.99 -19.88 -1.21
C GLU A 214 2.98 -19.75 0.33
N PRO A 215 2.51 -20.78 1.05
CA PRO A 215 2.37 -20.72 2.51
C PRO A 215 3.70 -20.62 3.25
N ASP A 216 4.81 -21.08 2.63
CA ASP A 216 6.14 -21.10 3.24
C ASP A 216 6.93 -19.79 3.04
N ALA A 217 6.39 -18.79 2.34
CA ALA A 217 7.08 -17.54 2.04
C ALA A 217 7.61 -16.83 3.30
N THR A 218 6.79 -16.77 4.35
CA THR A 218 7.18 -16.18 5.65
C THR A 218 8.38 -16.90 6.25
N ALA A 219 8.40 -18.24 6.23
CA ALA A 219 9.49 -19.04 6.78
C ALA A 219 10.79 -18.85 5.99
N ARG A 220 10.70 -18.69 4.65
CA ARG A 220 11.87 -18.39 3.81
C ARG A 220 12.48 -17.03 4.17
N PHE A 221 11.66 -16.00 4.37
CA PHE A 221 12.14 -14.70 4.81
C PHE A 221 12.75 -14.75 6.22
N ASP A 222 12.17 -15.51 7.15
CA ASP A 222 12.73 -15.69 8.48
C ASP A 222 14.12 -16.34 8.47
N ALA A 223 14.32 -17.35 7.63
CA ALA A 223 15.62 -17.97 7.46
C ALA A 223 16.68 -16.97 6.96
N ILE A 224 16.31 -16.09 6.03
CA ILE A 224 17.21 -15.02 5.53
C ILE A 224 17.47 -13.99 6.64
N ALA A 225 16.45 -13.59 7.39
CA ALA A 225 16.55 -12.61 8.46
C ALA A 225 17.46 -13.04 9.62
N ALA A 226 17.60 -14.36 9.82
CA ALA A 226 18.48 -14.96 10.81
C ALA A 226 19.92 -15.21 10.30
N SER A 227 20.19 -14.95 9.02
CA SER A 227 21.50 -15.18 8.40
C SER A 227 22.37 -13.92 8.36
N THR A 228 23.60 -14.06 7.87
CA THR A 228 24.51 -12.94 7.56
C THR A 228 24.25 -12.30 6.19
N SER A 229 23.16 -12.68 5.52
CA SER A 229 22.78 -12.15 4.22
C SER A 229 22.66 -10.62 4.24
N PRO A 230 23.11 -9.91 3.18
CA PRO A 230 22.85 -8.48 3.04
C PRO A 230 21.35 -8.14 2.97
N TRP A 231 20.49 -9.14 2.73
CA TRP A 231 19.04 -9.00 2.70
C TRP A 231 18.37 -9.21 4.06
N ALA A 232 19.11 -9.48 5.13
CA ALA A 232 18.54 -9.90 6.42
C ALA A 232 17.50 -8.90 6.96
N ASP A 233 17.81 -7.59 6.93
CA ASP A 233 16.91 -6.56 7.42
C ASP A 233 15.63 -6.43 6.58
N LEU A 234 15.78 -6.47 5.25
CA LEU A 234 14.63 -6.40 4.35
C LEU A 234 13.77 -7.66 4.46
N ALA A 235 14.38 -8.84 4.56
CA ALA A 235 13.66 -10.09 4.78
C ALA A 235 12.90 -10.10 6.11
N ARG A 236 13.50 -9.56 7.18
CA ARG A 236 12.82 -9.40 8.49
C ARG A 236 11.56 -8.55 8.34
N TYR A 237 11.68 -7.42 7.65
CA TYR A 237 10.54 -6.56 7.35
C TYR A 237 9.46 -7.26 6.52
N ARG A 238 9.83 -8.05 5.50
CA ARG A 238 8.86 -8.84 4.71
C ARG A 238 8.12 -9.85 5.58
N ALA A 239 8.84 -10.63 6.39
CA ALA A 239 8.22 -11.58 7.32
C ALA A 239 7.27 -10.87 8.32
N ALA A 240 7.66 -9.71 8.84
CA ALA A 240 6.80 -8.88 9.69
C ALA A 240 5.51 -8.44 8.99
N LEU A 241 5.59 -7.98 7.74
CA LEU A 241 4.41 -7.61 6.94
C LEU A 241 3.45 -8.79 6.77
N HIS A 242 3.95 -10.00 6.49
CA HIS A 242 3.13 -11.20 6.41
C HIS A 242 2.40 -11.50 7.71
N ARG A 243 3.07 -11.37 8.86
CA ARG A 243 2.44 -11.57 10.18
C ARG A 243 1.36 -10.55 10.47
N VAL A 244 1.59 -9.28 10.11
CA VAL A 244 0.56 -8.23 10.25
C VAL A 244 -0.66 -8.52 9.38
N ARG A 245 -0.48 -9.12 8.19
CA ARG A 245 -1.61 -9.56 7.34
C ARG A 245 -2.34 -10.78 7.90
N ALA A 246 -1.62 -11.66 8.58
CA ALA A 246 -2.17 -12.91 9.13
C ALA A 246 -2.73 -12.78 10.55
N VAL A 247 -2.51 -11.65 11.25
CA VAL A 247 -2.96 -11.51 12.63
C VAL A 247 -4.48 -11.45 12.68
N ALA A 248 -5.06 -12.39 13.42
CA ALA A 248 -6.48 -12.46 13.70
C ALA A 248 -6.92 -11.28 14.58
N ASP A 249 -8.23 -11.09 14.69
CA ASP A 249 -8.84 -10.10 15.57
C ASP A 249 -8.80 -10.55 17.04
N ASP A 250 -7.59 -10.66 17.60
CA ASP A 250 -7.32 -11.03 18.99
C ASP A 250 -6.33 -10.07 19.65
N ASP A 251 -6.76 -9.42 20.73
CA ASP A 251 -6.01 -8.38 21.45
C ASP A 251 -4.63 -8.87 21.95
N ALA A 252 -4.57 -10.11 22.46
CA ALA A 252 -3.33 -10.68 23.01
C ALA A 252 -2.31 -10.98 21.90
N ALA A 253 -2.75 -11.60 20.80
CA ALA A 253 -1.92 -11.82 19.61
C ALA A 253 -1.41 -10.49 19.04
N ARG A 254 -2.24 -9.44 19.02
CA ARG A 254 -1.82 -8.10 18.56
C ARG A 254 -0.79 -7.46 19.47
N ALA A 255 -0.97 -7.51 20.79
CA ALA A 255 0.00 -6.98 21.74
C ALA A 255 1.36 -7.71 21.63
N SER A 256 1.31 -9.03 21.47
CA SER A 256 2.49 -9.86 21.21
C SER A 256 3.17 -9.48 19.88
N LEU A 257 2.40 -9.32 18.80
CA LEU A 257 2.92 -8.89 17.50
C LEU A 257 3.56 -7.50 17.59
N ALA A 258 2.90 -6.52 18.21
CA ALA A 258 3.45 -5.17 18.38
C ALA A 258 4.76 -5.19 19.19
N THR A 259 4.84 -6.01 20.24
CA THR A 259 6.08 -6.21 21.03
C THR A 259 7.19 -6.78 20.15
N ARG A 260 6.88 -7.80 19.35
CA ARG A 260 7.84 -8.40 18.40
C ARG A 260 8.30 -7.40 17.35
N LEU A 261 7.39 -6.65 16.73
CA LEU A 261 7.73 -5.64 15.72
C LEU A 261 8.65 -4.55 16.29
N ARG A 262 8.44 -4.11 17.55
CA ARG A 262 9.36 -3.16 18.21
C ARG A 262 10.74 -3.76 18.44
N ALA A 263 10.82 -5.02 18.85
CA ALA A 263 12.09 -5.72 19.04
C ALA A 263 12.85 -5.89 17.70
N GLU A 264 12.14 -6.26 16.62
CA GLU A 264 12.71 -6.36 15.28
C GLU A 264 13.17 -4.99 14.73
N LEU A 265 12.39 -3.93 14.95
CA LEU A 265 12.79 -2.56 14.60
C LEU A 265 14.06 -2.12 15.34
N ALA A 266 14.22 -2.48 16.61
CA ALA A 266 15.39 -2.09 17.41
C ALA A 266 16.72 -2.63 16.85
N ILE A 267 16.69 -3.79 16.18
CA ILE A 267 17.88 -4.43 15.59
C ILE A 267 18.03 -4.16 14.08
N THR A 268 17.02 -3.58 13.42
CA THR A 268 17.04 -3.31 11.98
C THR A 268 17.86 -2.05 11.70
N ARG A 269 18.83 -2.16 10.79
CA ARG A 269 19.78 -1.10 10.42
C ARG A 269 19.39 -0.42 9.11
N ASP A 270 18.85 -1.18 8.15
CA ASP A 270 18.37 -0.63 6.88
C ASP A 270 17.26 0.40 7.10
N GLU A 271 17.49 1.64 6.67
CA GLU A 271 16.59 2.77 6.93
C GLU A 271 15.22 2.58 6.28
N LYS A 272 15.16 1.98 5.08
CA LYS A 272 13.91 1.72 4.37
C LYS A 272 13.07 0.69 5.12
N ALA A 273 13.69 -0.38 5.59
CA ALA A 273 13.05 -1.38 6.44
C ALA A 273 12.57 -0.76 7.76
N ARG A 274 13.39 0.08 8.41
CA ARG A 274 13.01 0.81 9.64
C ARG A 274 11.76 1.68 9.45
N ARG A 275 11.71 2.46 8.36
CA ARG A 275 10.50 3.25 8.00
C ARG A 275 9.28 2.35 7.81
N GLY A 276 9.45 1.23 7.10
CA GLY A 276 8.39 0.23 6.93
C GLY A 276 7.87 -0.34 8.25
N TYR A 277 8.75 -0.64 9.21
CA TYR A 277 8.34 -1.09 10.55
C TYR A 277 7.51 -0.07 11.31
N GLY A 278 7.83 1.23 11.20
CA GLY A 278 6.99 2.29 11.77
C GLY A 278 5.56 2.22 11.22
N GLN A 279 5.43 2.07 9.90
CA GLN A 279 4.13 1.91 9.24
C GLN A 279 3.39 0.64 9.68
N LEU A 280 4.09 -0.48 9.88
CA LEU A 280 3.48 -1.72 10.37
C LEU A 280 2.98 -1.58 11.82
N LEU A 281 3.75 -0.91 12.69
CA LEU A 281 3.34 -0.64 14.07
C LEU A 281 2.10 0.26 14.12
N ASP A 282 2.08 1.31 13.31
CA ASP A 282 0.91 2.19 13.19
C ASP A 282 -0.29 1.41 12.65
N ARG A 283 -0.08 0.52 11.67
CA ARG A 283 -1.12 -0.34 11.13
C ARG A 283 -1.72 -1.26 12.20
N VAL A 284 -0.88 -1.94 12.99
CA VAL A 284 -1.35 -2.79 14.10
C VAL A 284 -2.12 -1.99 15.15
N ALA A 285 -1.72 -0.74 15.40
CA ALA A 285 -2.42 0.14 16.34
C ALA A 285 -3.77 0.65 15.81
N LEU A 286 -3.89 0.90 14.49
CA LEU A 286 -5.08 1.51 13.88
C LEU A 286 -6.11 0.48 13.38
N PHE A 287 -5.69 -0.60 12.72
CA PHE A 287 -6.60 -1.50 11.97
C PHE A 287 -7.62 -2.26 12.80
N TYR A 288 -7.44 -2.30 14.11
CA TYR A 288 -8.22 -3.13 15.00
C TYR A 288 -8.92 -2.35 16.12
N ARG A 289 -8.88 -1.02 16.08
CA ARG A 289 -9.81 -0.19 16.86
C ARG A 289 -11.16 -0.14 16.13
N PRO A 290 -12.29 0.08 16.84
CA PRO A 290 -13.55 0.39 16.19
C PRO A 290 -13.32 1.51 15.17
N ALA A 291 -13.73 1.29 13.92
CA ALA A 291 -13.34 2.19 12.84
C ALA A 291 -13.84 3.64 13.07
N GLU A 292 -14.94 3.82 13.80
CA GLU A 292 -15.43 5.13 14.27
C GLU A 292 -14.45 5.82 15.24
N GLU A 293 -13.80 5.07 16.12
CA GLU A 293 -12.79 5.60 17.03
C GLU A 293 -11.52 6.02 16.27
N VAL A 294 -11.15 5.25 15.25
CA VAL A 294 -10.02 5.60 14.36
C VAL A 294 -10.33 6.87 13.59
N VAL A 295 -11.51 6.95 12.97
CA VAL A 295 -11.97 8.15 12.25
C VAL A 295 -11.94 9.35 13.18
N ARG A 296 -12.49 9.25 14.40
CA ARG A 296 -12.44 10.33 15.39
C ARG A 296 -11.00 10.73 15.74
N THR A 297 -10.11 9.77 15.97
CA THR A 297 -8.71 10.04 16.31
C THR A 297 -7.98 10.75 15.15
N LEU A 298 -8.11 10.24 13.93
CA LEU A 298 -7.45 10.79 12.75
C LEU A 298 -8.01 12.16 12.36
N SER A 299 -9.33 12.37 12.50
CA SER A 299 -9.96 13.67 12.30
C SER A 299 -9.46 14.71 13.31
N THR A 300 -9.36 14.38 14.59
CA THR A 300 -8.78 15.28 15.59
C THR A 300 -7.33 15.61 15.27
N ARG A 301 -6.54 14.61 14.88
CA ARG A 301 -5.13 14.79 14.52
C ARG A 301 -4.97 15.71 13.29
N LEU A 302 -5.81 15.51 12.27
CA LEU A 302 -5.85 16.34 11.06
C LEU A 302 -6.15 17.81 11.37
N LEU A 303 -6.99 18.09 12.36
CA LEU A 303 -7.32 19.46 12.77
C LEU A 303 -6.27 20.09 13.69
N ALA A 304 -5.65 19.31 14.59
CA ALA A 304 -4.85 19.83 15.70
C ALA A 304 -3.34 19.92 15.43
N GLU A 305 -2.78 19.09 14.53
CA GLU A 305 -1.33 18.97 14.34
C GLU A 305 -0.87 19.55 12.99
N ASP A 306 0.37 20.05 12.92
CA ASP A 306 1.11 20.23 11.67
C ASP A 306 1.68 18.86 11.28
N LEU A 307 1.01 18.20 10.35
CA LEU A 307 1.33 16.83 9.96
C LEU A 307 2.54 16.77 9.02
N ARG A 308 2.97 17.90 8.41
CA ARG A 308 4.10 17.95 7.47
C ARG A 308 4.03 16.79 6.47
N ALA A 309 5.08 15.97 6.39
CA ALA A 309 5.17 14.81 5.50
C ALA A 309 4.22 13.64 5.85
N ASP A 310 3.58 13.65 7.03
CA ASP A 310 2.62 12.62 7.45
C ASP A 310 1.20 12.85 6.91
N LEU A 311 0.88 14.06 6.41
CA LEU A 311 -0.47 14.41 5.97
C LEU A 311 -1.06 13.44 4.93
N PRO A 312 -0.33 13.05 3.86
CA PRO A 312 -0.85 12.11 2.87
C PRO A 312 -1.27 10.77 3.46
N ARG A 313 -0.55 10.30 4.50
CA ARG A 313 -0.86 9.06 5.21
C ARG A 313 -2.12 9.20 6.05
N VAL A 314 -2.21 10.25 6.86
CA VAL A 314 -3.38 10.50 7.73
C VAL A 314 -4.67 10.59 6.91
N LEU A 315 -4.64 11.29 5.77
CA LEU A 315 -5.81 11.40 4.87
C LEU A 315 -6.22 10.04 4.31
N ARG A 316 -5.26 9.23 3.87
CA ARG A 316 -5.52 7.90 3.31
C ARG A 316 -6.09 6.93 4.34
N ASP A 317 -5.52 6.92 5.54
CA ASP A 317 -6.03 6.11 6.65
C ASP A 317 -7.44 6.57 7.03
N LEU A 318 -7.67 7.89 7.17
CA LEU A 318 -8.99 8.45 7.48
C LEU A 318 -10.05 8.00 6.48
N VAL A 319 -9.76 8.13 5.18
CA VAL A 319 -10.66 7.67 4.11
C VAL A 319 -10.89 6.16 4.16
N HIS A 320 -9.82 5.37 4.37
CA HIS A 320 -9.93 3.92 4.45
C HIS A 320 -10.87 3.48 5.58
N PHE A 321 -10.67 3.99 6.79
CA PHE A 321 -11.52 3.65 7.94
C PHE A 321 -12.93 4.21 7.79
N ALA A 322 -13.08 5.38 7.17
CA ALA A 322 -14.40 5.94 6.87
C ALA A 322 -15.22 5.02 5.94
N LYS A 323 -14.61 4.52 4.86
CA LYS A 323 -15.25 3.56 3.94
C LYS A 323 -15.62 2.25 4.64
N ARG A 324 -14.79 1.78 5.58
CA ARG A 324 -15.06 0.57 6.37
C ARG A 324 -16.28 0.74 7.27
N THR A 325 -16.47 1.92 7.88
CA THR A 325 -17.66 2.20 8.71
C THR A 325 -18.94 2.42 7.91
N SER A 326 -18.88 2.96 6.69
CA SER A 326 -20.06 3.36 5.92
C SER A 326 -20.54 2.34 4.89
N GLY A 327 -19.85 1.19 4.75
CA GLY A 327 -20.26 0.12 3.82
C GLY A 327 -19.90 0.40 2.36
N CYS A 328 -18.65 0.80 2.10
CA CYS A 328 -18.06 1.14 0.79
C CYS A 328 -18.66 2.37 0.06
N ALA A 329 -19.89 2.80 0.34
CA ALA A 329 -20.38 4.12 -0.05
C ALA A 329 -19.84 5.16 0.94
N LEU A 330 -18.93 6.04 0.49
CA LEU A 330 -18.38 7.08 1.36
C LEU A 330 -19.40 8.21 1.54
N ASP A 331 -20.22 8.14 2.58
CA ASP A 331 -20.94 9.31 3.11
C ASP A 331 -20.12 9.88 4.28
N LEU A 332 -18.99 10.51 3.93
CA LEU A 332 -18.07 11.09 4.90
C LEU A 332 -18.76 12.14 5.79
N PRO A 333 -19.63 13.03 5.27
CA PRO A 333 -20.37 13.96 6.12
C PRO A 333 -21.26 13.27 7.17
N SER A 334 -22.09 12.29 6.76
CA SER A 334 -22.93 11.57 7.74
C SER A 334 -22.10 10.75 8.70
N LEU A 335 -20.98 10.20 8.26
CA LEU A 335 -20.07 9.46 9.13
C LEU A 335 -19.43 10.37 10.17
N LEU A 336 -18.90 11.53 9.78
CA LEU A 336 -18.28 12.47 10.70
C LEU A 336 -19.31 13.02 11.70
N LYS A 337 -20.57 13.20 11.28
CA LYS A 337 -21.70 13.49 12.18
C LYS A 337 -21.97 12.35 13.17
N ARG A 338 -22.03 11.09 12.70
CA ARG A 338 -22.20 9.91 13.58
C ARG A 338 -21.05 9.73 14.58
N CYS A 339 -19.82 10.03 14.17
CA CYS A 339 -18.65 9.93 15.03
C CYS A 339 -18.52 11.08 16.04
N GLY A 340 -19.50 12.01 16.09
CA GLY A 340 -19.48 13.17 16.97
C GLY A 340 -18.39 14.18 16.63
N VAL A 341 -17.83 14.11 15.42
CA VAL A 341 -16.75 14.99 14.95
C VAL A 341 -17.34 16.27 14.33
N MET A 342 -18.56 16.21 13.79
CA MET A 342 -19.32 17.38 13.39
C MET A 342 -20.34 17.76 14.48
N ALA A 343 -20.25 19.01 14.98
CA ALA A 343 -21.44 19.67 15.51
C ALA A 343 -22.48 19.73 14.38
N PRO A 344 -23.79 19.62 14.66
CA PRO A 344 -24.77 19.90 13.63
C PRO A 344 -24.45 21.28 13.05
N LEU A 345 -24.23 21.35 11.74
CA LEU A 345 -24.32 22.62 11.03
C LEU A 345 -25.72 23.14 11.37
N GLU A 346 -25.80 24.07 12.32
CA GLU A 346 -27.03 24.82 12.53
C GLU A 346 -27.39 25.37 11.16
N ALA A 347 -28.59 25.04 10.70
CA ALA A 347 -29.08 25.53 9.43
C ALA A 347 -28.83 27.03 9.42
N ALA A 348 -28.08 27.51 8.42
CA ALA A 348 -27.83 28.93 8.27
C ALA A 348 -29.18 29.64 8.43
N PRO A 349 -29.27 30.69 9.28
CA PRO A 349 -30.53 31.36 9.52
C PRO A 349 -31.15 31.70 8.17
N ALA A 350 -32.39 31.27 7.96
CA ALA A 350 -33.11 31.49 6.71
C ALA A 350 -32.95 32.97 6.33
N ALA A 351 -32.48 33.23 5.11
CA ALA A 351 -32.34 34.58 4.62
C ALA A 351 -33.65 35.34 4.87
N PRO A 352 -33.60 36.57 5.42
CA PRO A 352 -34.81 37.32 5.69
C PRO A 352 -35.60 37.45 4.39
N SER A 353 -36.84 36.96 4.41
CA SER A 353 -37.76 37.06 3.27
C SER A 353 -37.89 38.53 2.90
N SER A 354 -37.42 38.89 1.72
CA SER A 354 -37.63 40.21 1.14
C SER A 354 -39.06 40.32 0.61
N ASP A 355 -40.02 40.40 1.52
CA ASP A 355 -41.37 40.86 1.21
C ASP A 355 -41.53 42.27 1.81
N THR A 356 -41.32 43.27 0.96
CA THR A 356 -41.82 44.65 1.09
C THR A 356 -42.56 45.00 -0.18
#